data_AF-A0A3C1JXU3-F1
#
_entry.id   AF-A0A3C1JXU3-F1
#
_cell.length_a   1.000
_cell.length_b   1.000
_cell.length_c   1.000
_cell.angle_alpha   90.00
_cell.angle_beta   90.00
_cell.angle_gamma   90.00
#
_symmetry.space_group_name_H-M   'P 1'
#
loop_
_entity.id
_entity.type
_entity.pdbx_description
1 polymer ?
#
loop_
_entity_poly.entity_id
_entity_poly.type
_entity_poly.pdbx_seq_one_letter_code
_entity_poly.pdbx_strand_id
1 'polypeptide(L)'
;MKIAVDFDGTIVDHEYPQIGKPKLFAFETLKALQKRGDLLILWTFRNGKELDEAIGFCKKNGIEFYAVNKSYPEEIFDNSISRKIDADIYIDDRNIGGFPGWSSIWQILNPEQYTNDIKIQMEKIPKRKKFTWNLFRRKNKYLLF
;
A
#
# COMPACT_ATOMS: atom_id res chain seq x y z
N MET A 1 6.53 -12.69 2.80
CA MET A 1 5.67 -13.44 1.85
C MET A 1 5.80 -12.83 0.47
N LYS A 2 5.49 -13.58 -0.60
CA LYS A 2 5.27 -13.05 -1.95
C LYS A 2 3.81 -12.64 -2.07
N ILE A 3 3.56 -11.36 -2.36
CA ILE A 3 2.21 -10.82 -2.51
C ILE A 3 2.06 -10.29 -3.93
N ALA A 4 1.22 -10.92 -4.73
CA ALA A 4 0.81 -10.42 -6.03
C ALA A 4 -0.27 -9.35 -5.85
N VAL A 5 -0.04 -8.17 -6.44
CA VAL A 5 -0.93 -7.02 -6.30
C VAL A 5 -1.33 -6.52 -7.69
N ASP A 6 -2.62 -6.51 -7.96
CA ASP A 6 -3.18 -5.89 -9.17
C ASP A 6 -3.02 -4.36 -9.15
N PHE A 7 -3.10 -3.73 -10.31
CA PHE A 7 -2.99 -2.30 -10.47
C PHE A 7 -4.36 -1.59 -10.58
N ASP A 8 -5.15 -1.91 -11.60
CA ASP A 8 -6.34 -1.16 -12.03
C ASP A 8 -7.61 -1.59 -11.30
N GLY A 9 -8.06 -0.79 -10.35
CA GLY A 9 -9.13 -1.19 -9.43
C GLY A 9 -8.57 -1.64 -8.07
N THR A 10 -7.25 -1.76 -7.92
CA THR A 10 -6.58 -2.23 -6.71
C THR A 10 -5.66 -1.17 -6.10
N ILE A 11 -4.62 -0.73 -6.81
CA ILE A 11 -3.72 0.36 -6.37
C ILE A 11 -4.33 1.72 -6.70
N VAL A 12 -4.92 1.82 -7.90
CA VAL A 12 -5.61 3.01 -8.40
C VAL A 12 -7.06 2.68 -8.75
N ASP A 13 -7.87 3.71 -9.00
CA ASP A 13 -9.18 3.52 -9.64
C ASP A 13 -9.03 2.98 -11.07
N HIS A 14 -9.99 2.17 -11.50
CA HIS A 14 -9.94 1.52 -12.81
C HIS A 14 -10.27 2.52 -13.92
N GLU A 15 -9.24 3.10 -14.53
CA GLU A 15 -9.34 4.07 -15.63
C GLU A 15 -8.52 3.64 -16.86
N TYR A 16 -8.23 2.34 -17.01
CA TYR A 16 -7.43 1.81 -18.12
C TYR A 16 -7.94 2.32 -19.49
N PRO A 17 -7.06 2.84 -20.37
CA PRO A 17 -5.59 2.75 -20.29
C PRO A 17 -4.91 3.84 -19.45
N GLN A 18 -5.64 4.87 -19.00
CA GLN A 18 -5.09 5.92 -18.15
C GLN A 18 -4.80 5.40 -16.74
N ILE A 19 -3.98 6.14 -15.99
CA ILE A 19 -3.77 5.85 -14.56
C ILE A 19 -4.85 6.60 -13.78
N GLY A 20 -5.69 5.85 -13.07
CA GLY A 20 -6.70 6.42 -12.20
C GLY A 20 -6.13 7.03 -10.91
N LYS A 21 -7.01 7.55 -10.06
CA LYS A 21 -6.61 8.13 -8.77
C LYS A 21 -6.10 7.03 -7.83
N PRO A 22 -5.06 7.29 -7.02
CA PRO A 22 -4.65 6.37 -5.96
C PRO A 22 -5.80 6.02 -5.02
N LYS A 23 -5.96 4.74 -4.72
CA LYS A 23 -6.90 4.32 -3.69
C LYS A 23 -6.41 4.75 -2.32
N LEU A 24 -7.37 5.07 -1.45
CA LEU A 24 -7.08 5.51 -0.09
C LEU A 24 -6.20 4.47 0.65
N PHE A 25 -5.09 4.94 1.22
CA PHE A 25 -4.07 4.16 1.92
C PHE A 25 -3.31 3.11 1.11
N ALA A 26 -3.42 3.10 -0.22
CA ALA A 26 -2.74 2.11 -1.07
C ALA A 26 -1.22 2.13 -0.86
N PHE A 27 -0.59 3.28 -1.08
CA PHE A 27 0.86 3.40 -1.01
C PHE A 27 1.40 3.28 0.42
N GLU A 28 0.68 3.78 1.41
CA GLU A 28 1.03 3.60 2.83
C GLU A 28 1.06 2.12 3.20
N THR A 29 0.04 1.37 2.79
CA THR A 29 -0.07 -0.06 3.08
C THR A 29 1.00 -0.86 2.36
N LEU A 30 1.21 -0.61 1.06
CA LEU A 30 2.27 -1.26 0.29
C LEU A 30 3.66 -0.99 0.89
N LYS A 31 3.95 0.25 1.29
CA LYS A 31 5.22 0.59 1.96
C LYS A 31 5.38 -0.14 3.28
N ALA A 32 4.30 -0.25 4.06
CA ALA A 32 4.32 -0.98 5.32
C ALA A 32 4.59 -2.48 5.11
N LEU A 33 4.02 -3.08 4.06
CA LEU A 33 4.30 -4.46 3.65
C LEU A 33 5.76 -4.64 3.24
N GLN A 34 6.33 -3.74 2.42
CA GLN A 34 7.75 -3.81 2.06
C GLN A 34 8.65 -3.66 3.28
N LYS A 35 8.33 -2.74 4.20
CA LYS A 35 9.07 -2.54 5.46
C LYS A 35 9.03 -3.77 6.36
N ARG A 36 7.94 -4.55 6.33
CA ARG A 36 7.80 -5.82 7.04
C ARG A 36 8.65 -6.94 6.41
N GLY A 37 9.17 -6.74 5.20
CA GLY A 37 9.96 -7.71 4.45
C GLY A 37 9.16 -8.53 3.44
N ASP A 38 7.93 -8.11 3.12
CA ASP A 38 7.15 -8.77 2.06
C ASP A 38 7.66 -8.38 0.67
N LEU A 39 7.68 -9.37 -0.23
CA LEU A 39 8.06 -9.22 -1.63
C LEU A 39 6.80 -8.92 -2.44
N LEU A 40 6.67 -7.68 -2.90
CA LEU A 40 5.53 -7.27 -3.72
C LEU A 40 5.78 -7.58 -5.19
N ILE A 41 4.86 -8.29 -5.83
CA ILE A 41 4.87 -8.54 -7.28
C ILE A 41 3.75 -7.71 -7.88
N LEU A 42 4.07 -6.84 -8.84
CA LEU A 42 3.02 -6.19 -9.64
C LEU A 42 2.42 -7.24 -10.57
N TRP A 43 1.14 -7.54 -10.42
CA TRP A 43 0.43 -8.54 -11.21
C TRP A 43 -0.74 -7.90 -11.94
N THR A 44 -0.49 -7.42 -13.15
CA THR A 44 -1.44 -6.62 -13.93
C THR A 44 -1.52 -7.13 -15.37
N PHE A 45 -2.68 -6.99 -16.00
CA PHE A 45 -2.82 -7.27 -17.44
C PHE A 45 -2.20 -6.17 -18.32
N ARG A 46 -1.80 -5.02 -17.75
CA ARG A 46 -1.06 -3.99 -18.47
C ARG A 46 0.20 -4.57 -19.09
N ASN A 47 0.54 -4.11 -20.29
CA ASN A 47 1.73 -4.51 -21.03
C ASN A 47 2.32 -3.30 -21.76
N GLY A 48 3.53 -3.43 -22.30
CA GLY A 48 4.19 -2.38 -23.08
C GLY A 48 4.23 -1.04 -22.36
N LYS A 49 3.81 0.02 -23.06
CA LYS A 49 3.87 1.40 -22.58
C LYS A 49 3.03 1.60 -21.31
N GLU A 50 1.83 1.03 -21.26
CA GLU A 50 0.91 1.16 -20.13
C GLU A 50 1.48 0.50 -18.87
N LEU A 51 2.25 -0.59 -19.03
CA LEU A 51 2.97 -1.24 -17.93
C LEU A 51 4.11 -0.36 -17.41
N ASP A 52 4.91 0.20 -18.31
CA ASP A 52 6.00 1.11 -17.93
C ASP A 52 5.49 2.35 -17.19
N GLU A 53 4.35 2.90 -17.62
CA GLU A 53 3.67 4.00 -16.95
C GLU A 53 3.20 3.62 -15.53
N ALA A 54 2.61 2.43 -15.36
CA ALA A 54 2.18 1.93 -14.05
C ALA A 54 3.38 1.69 -13.10
N ILE A 55 4.46 1.08 -13.59
CA ILE A 55 5.70 0.90 -12.82
C ILE A 55 6.27 2.27 -12.42
N GLY A 56 6.36 3.20 -13.37
CA GLY A 56 6.87 4.54 -13.12
C GLY A 56 6.03 5.33 -12.12
N PHE A 57 4.70 5.18 -12.17
CA PHE A 57 3.78 5.78 -11.21
C PHE A 57 3.98 5.24 -9.80
N CYS A 58 4.08 3.92 -9.64
CA CYS A 58 4.36 3.29 -8.35
C CYS A 58 5.72 3.71 -7.80
N LYS A 59 6.76 3.77 -8.65
CA LYS A 59 8.11 4.21 -8.27
C LYS A 59 8.13 5.65 -7.79
N LYS A 60 7.44 6.57 -8.48
CA LYS A 60 7.28 7.97 -8.05
C LYS A 60 6.58 8.10 -6.69
N ASN A 61 5.71 7.15 -6.36
CA ASN A 61 5.05 7.08 -5.06
C ASN A 61 5.84 6.27 -4.02
N GLY A 62 7.07 5.84 -4.33
CA GLY A 62 7.97 5.16 -3.39
C GLY A 62 7.69 3.67 -3.21
N ILE A 63 7.14 3.01 -4.24
CA ILE A 63 7.00 1.55 -4.32
C ILE A 63 7.86 1.02 -5.47
N GLU A 64 8.75 0.10 -5.16
CA GLU A 64 9.53 -0.66 -6.14
C GLU A 64 9.20 -2.14 -5.98
N PHE A 65 8.68 -2.77 -7.03
CA PHE A 65 8.26 -4.16 -6.95
C PHE A 65 9.45 -5.11 -7.03
N TYR A 66 9.35 -6.23 -6.30
CA TYR A 66 10.29 -7.35 -6.39
C TYR A 66 10.31 -7.93 -7.81
N ALA A 67 9.14 -8.11 -8.42
CA ALA A 67 9.00 -8.54 -9.80
C ALA A 67 7.73 -7.92 -10.43
N VAL A 68 7.66 -7.92 -11.76
CA VAL A 68 6.52 -7.40 -12.51
C VAL A 68 6.06 -8.46 -13.50
N ASN A 69 4.81 -8.92 -13.35
CA ASN A 69 4.21 -9.99 -14.15
C ASN A 69 5.08 -11.25 -14.24
N LYS A 70 5.82 -11.52 -13.16
CA LYS A 70 6.73 -12.66 -13.01
C LYS A 70 6.73 -13.16 -11.58
N SER A 71 6.93 -14.45 -11.37
CA SER A 71 7.04 -15.06 -10.03
C SER A 71 8.34 -14.63 -9.29
N TYR A 72 9.37 -14.25 -10.05
CA TYR A 72 10.66 -13.73 -9.57
C TYR A 72 11.33 -12.88 -10.67
N PRO A 73 12.28 -11.97 -10.36
CA PRO A 73 12.80 -10.98 -11.31
C PRO A 73 13.30 -11.58 -12.64
N GLU A 74 14.05 -12.68 -12.53
CA GLU A 74 14.71 -13.35 -13.66
C GLU A 74 13.87 -14.46 -14.29
N GLU A 75 12.57 -14.53 -14.01
CA GLU A 75 11.70 -15.50 -14.67
C GLU A 75 11.64 -15.21 -16.18
N ILE A 76 11.89 -16.23 -16.97
CA ILE A 76 11.73 -16.20 -18.43
C ILE A 76 10.47 -16.99 -18.71
N PHE A 77 9.44 -16.30 -19.20
CA PHE A 77 8.19 -16.94 -19.57
C PHE A 77 8.32 -17.59 -20.95
N ASP A 78 8.06 -18.89 -21.01
CA ASP A 78 7.88 -19.66 -22.23
C ASP A 78 6.73 -20.67 -22.07
N ASN A 79 6.44 -21.45 -23.11
CA ASN A 79 5.34 -22.42 -23.10
C ASN A 79 5.61 -23.66 -22.22
N SER A 80 6.77 -23.76 -21.57
CA SER A 80 7.11 -24.85 -20.66
C SER A 80 6.72 -24.56 -19.20
N ILE A 81 6.40 -23.30 -18.87
CA ILE A 81 6.00 -22.88 -17.53
C ILE A 81 4.56 -22.33 -17.49
N SER A 82 3.97 -22.31 -16.30
CA SER A 82 2.62 -21.76 -16.09
C SER A 82 2.63 -20.24 -16.21
N ARG A 83 1.57 -19.68 -16.81
CA ARG A 83 1.33 -18.21 -16.83
C ARG A 83 0.96 -17.63 -15.46
N LYS A 84 0.52 -18.47 -14.51
CA LYS A 84 0.07 -18.02 -13.20
C LYS A 84 1.29 -17.64 -12.36
N ILE A 85 1.32 -16.42 -11.85
CA ILE A 85 2.32 -15.96 -10.88
C ILE A 85 2.25 -16.81 -9.63
N ASP A 86 3.39 -17.33 -9.18
CA ASP A 86 3.49 -18.04 -7.91
C ASP A 86 3.66 -17.05 -6.74
N ALA A 87 2.60 -16.89 -5.93
CA ALA A 87 2.55 -15.99 -4.79
C ALA A 87 1.76 -16.60 -3.63
N ASP A 88 2.06 -16.17 -2.40
CA ASP A 88 1.36 -16.61 -1.18
C ASP A 88 -0.03 -15.96 -1.09
N ILE A 89 -0.15 -14.71 -1.56
CA ILE A 89 -1.36 -13.88 -1.46
C ILE A 89 -1.57 -13.14 -2.78
N TYR A 90 -2.83 -13.05 -3.20
CA TYR A 90 -3.27 -12.27 -4.37
C TYR A 90 -4.25 -11.18 -3.90
N ILE A 91 -3.89 -9.93 -4.15
CA ILE A 91 -4.72 -8.76 -3.87
C ILE A 91 -5.19 -8.21 -5.22
N ASP A 92 -6.48 -8.36 -5.49
CA ASP A 92 -7.09 -8.07 -6.79
C ASP A 92 -8.54 -7.61 -6.57
N ASP A 93 -8.99 -6.62 -7.33
CA ASP A 93 -10.35 -6.08 -7.22
C ASP A 93 -11.43 -7.02 -7.75
N ARG A 94 -11.04 -7.99 -8.58
CA ARG A 94 -11.89 -9.02 -9.18
C ARG A 94 -11.94 -10.31 -8.37
N ASN A 95 -11.32 -10.35 -7.19
CA ASN A 95 -11.49 -11.46 -6.27
C ASN A 95 -12.98 -11.64 -5.90
N ILE A 96 -13.40 -12.88 -5.61
CA ILE A 96 -14.76 -13.15 -5.12
C ILE A 96 -14.98 -12.37 -3.81
N GLY A 97 -16.01 -11.52 -3.79
CA GLY A 97 -16.26 -10.57 -2.69
C GLY A 97 -15.79 -9.14 -2.96
N GLY A 98 -15.08 -8.91 -4.07
CA GLY A 98 -14.58 -7.61 -4.49
C GLY A 98 -13.40 -7.09 -3.66
N PHE A 99 -13.00 -5.85 -3.93
CA PHE A 99 -11.91 -5.18 -3.20
C PHE A 99 -12.40 -4.59 -1.86
N PRO A 100 -11.97 -5.10 -0.70
CA PRO A 100 -12.45 -4.62 0.60
C PRO A 100 -11.78 -3.31 1.06
N GLY A 101 -10.83 -2.77 0.28
CA GLY A 101 -10.04 -1.60 0.63
C GLY A 101 -8.76 -1.91 1.41
N TRP A 102 -7.78 -1.03 1.30
CA TRP A 102 -6.43 -1.24 1.85
C TRP A 102 -6.38 -1.34 3.37
N SER A 103 -7.21 -0.57 4.10
CA SER A 103 -7.30 -0.70 5.56
C SER A 103 -7.75 -2.08 6.00
N SER A 104 -8.75 -2.65 5.33
CA SER A 104 -9.28 -3.99 5.60
C SER A 104 -8.24 -5.06 5.26
N ILE A 105 -7.55 -4.91 4.13
CA ILE A 105 -6.44 -5.79 3.74
C ILE A 105 -5.35 -5.79 4.80
N TRP A 106 -4.93 -4.61 5.28
CA TRP A 106 -3.91 -4.53 6.32
C TRP A 106 -4.33 -5.26 7.60
N GLN A 107 -5.60 -5.14 8.01
CA GLN A 107 -6.15 -5.86 9.16
C GLN A 107 -6.10 -7.37 8.97
N ILE A 108 -6.55 -7.86 7.81
CA ILE A 108 -6.54 -9.29 7.46
C ILE A 108 -5.11 -9.85 7.49
N LEU A 109 -4.13 -9.06 7.04
CA LEU A 109 -2.72 -9.46 6.98
C LEU A 109 -1.98 -9.32 8.32
N ASN A 110 -2.58 -8.73 9.34
CA ASN A 110 -1.98 -8.49 10.66
C ASN A 110 -2.99 -8.74 11.79
N PRO A 111 -3.65 -9.91 11.84
CA PRO A 111 -4.75 -10.14 12.78
C PRO A 111 -4.34 -9.95 14.25
N GLU A 112 -3.09 -10.23 14.61
CA GLU A 112 -2.54 -10.06 15.96
C GLU A 112 -2.50 -8.60 16.43
N GLN A 113 -2.48 -7.64 15.51
CA GLN A 113 -2.53 -6.20 15.83
C GLN A 113 -3.95 -5.74 16.17
N TYR A 114 -4.96 -6.52 15.80
CA TYR A 114 -6.37 -6.19 15.96
C TYR A 114 -7.04 -7.20 16.89
N THR A 115 -7.26 -6.78 18.14
CA THR A 115 -8.12 -7.51 19.07
C THR A 115 -9.55 -6.97 19.00
N ASN A 116 -10.56 -7.82 19.14
CA ASN A 116 -11.95 -7.36 19.26
C ASN A 116 -12.23 -6.63 20.58
N ASP A 117 -11.28 -6.65 21.53
CA ASP A 117 -11.39 -5.92 22.78
C ASP A 117 -11.07 -4.43 22.61
N ILE A 118 -12.13 -3.63 22.52
CA ILE A 118 -12.07 -2.16 22.41
C ILE A 118 -11.17 -1.53 23.49
N LYS A 119 -11.18 -2.06 24.73
CA LYS A 119 -10.35 -1.55 25.83
C LYS A 119 -8.85 -1.64 25.51
N ILE A 120 -8.41 -2.76 24.96
CA ILE A 120 -7.00 -3.00 24.61
C ILE A 120 -6.61 -2.15 23.39
N GLN A 121 -7.52 -1.98 22.42
CA GLN A 121 -7.28 -1.07 21.29
C GLN A 121 -7.04 0.36 21.78
N MET A 122 -7.85 0.86 22.71
CA MET A 122 -7.73 2.22 23.25
C MET A 122 -6.43 2.44 24.04
N GLU A 123 -5.89 1.42 24.71
CA GLU A 123 -4.62 1.50 25.44
C GLU A 123 -3.39 1.58 24.51
N LYS A 124 -3.47 0.92 23.34
CA LYS A 124 -2.39 0.90 22.33
C LYS A 124 -2.31 2.18 21.50
N ILE A 125 -3.33 3.05 21.53
CA ILE A 125 -3.29 4.33 20.81
C ILE A 125 -2.23 5.24 21.44
N PRO A 126 -1.22 5.71 20.68
CA PRO A 126 -0.19 6.59 21.22
C PRO A 126 -0.80 7.89 21.74
N LYS A 127 -0.69 8.10 23.05
CA LYS A 127 -1.21 9.31 23.71
C LYS A 127 -0.46 10.53 23.16
N ARG A 128 -1.22 11.43 22.50
CA ARG A 128 -0.69 12.67 21.94
C ARG A 128 0.04 13.46 23.04
N LYS A 129 1.35 13.72 22.87
CA LYS A 129 2.08 14.61 23.78
C LYS A 129 1.41 15.98 23.75
N LYS A 130 0.95 16.46 24.92
CA LYS A 130 0.36 17.80 25.06
C LYS A 130 1.42 18.83 24.66
N PHE A 131 1.21 19.52 23.53
CA PHE A 131 2.02 20.66 23.14
C PHE A 131 1.65 21.83 24.07
N THR A 132 2.47 22.11 25.08
CA THR A 132 2.21 23.19 26.03
C THR A 132 2.49 24.53 25.36
N TRP A 133 1.43 25.18 24.88
CA TRP A 133 1.41 26.54 24.32
C TRP A 133 1.76 27.67 25.33
N ASN A 134 2.20 27.32 26.55
CA ASN A 134 2.44 28.27 27.63
C ASN A 134 3.81 29.00 27.59
N LEU A 135 4.64 28.76 26.55
CA LEU A 135 5.95 29.42 26.45
C LEU A 135 5.99 30.66 25.54
N PHE A 136 4.89 31.02 24.86
CA PHE A 136 4.82 32.19 23.97
C PHE A 136 3.92 33.33 24.48
N ARG A 137 3.77 33.49 25.81
CA ARG A 137 2.99 34.61 26.39
C ARG A 137 3.72 35.46 27.44
N ARG A 138 5.05 35.56 27.36
CA ARG A 138 5.82 36.58 28.10
C ARG A 138 6.95 37.14 27.24
N LYS A 139 6.61 38.11 26.40
CA LYS A 139 7.45 39.26 25.98
C LYS A 139 6.65 40.08 24.97
N ASN A 140 5.67 40.83 25.47
CA ASN A 140 5.15 42.05 24.83
C ASN A 140 4.41 42.85 25.91
N LYS A 141 5.19 43.48 26.77
CA LYS A 141 4.82 44.66 27.53
C LYS A 141 6.06 45.55 27.46
N TYR A 142 5.83 46.86 27.29
CA TYR A 142 6.80 47.93 26.99
C TYR A 142 7.05 48.18 25.49
N LEU A 143 6.08 48.85 24.85
CA LEU A 143 6.32 50.12 24.15
C LEU A 143 4.98 50.87 24.03
N LEU A 144 4.81 51.93 24.82
CA LEU A 144 3.78 52.96 24.66
C LEU A 144 4.46 54.26 25.11
N PHE A 145 4.68 55.13 24.11
CA PHE A 145 5.19 56.51 24.14
C PHE A 145 6.49 56.81 24.91
#